data_AF-A0A7C4RCI6-F1
#
_entry.id   AF-A0A7C4RCI6-F1
#
_cell.length_a   1.000
_cell.length_b   1.000
_cell.length_c   1.000
_cell.angle_alpha   90.00
_cell.angle_beta   90.00
_cell.angle_gamma   90.00
#
_symmetry.space_group_name_H-M   'P 1'
#
loop_
_entity.id
_entity.type
_entity.pdbx_description
1 polymer ?
#
loop_
_entity_poly.entity_id
_entity_poly.type
_entity_poly.pdbx_seq_one_letter_code
_entity_poly.pdbx_strand_id
1 'polypeptide(L)'
;MFLGKAKINSFEKGVSREWILADGKGNFSATTLIDVPTRELHAIFSVINEPMLVKLEEKVSIGKKECFLSTNRYSSMVYPDGYRYITSVSFNPFPTYIFSVNESLIKKRVLIESGKLFINYYVISTSEPVNFEVSPLLPSDSNSIPYQHGIELGTIVNVKDNKLMIRVTSGEYNPRPRFYENIEYLGSGSKKVFWSPGAFSFSLKEGESVTLEVSAYTNIVDMDFNRLWGMKERFYKTITNSMPCKEDFLYLLMAVGDTLLIERGELRGIISGYFSLKERGRETFISLPGLLIATRRIDDAKLCLFRWLEYFSDRGLPYEIDGQNPIYQGEESTLWFAYALTKFLAYTNDLNLAEEFFPKLRTYVNYLLESKKVDKDGLIVEDDPANNWMGIRLKDEFIVERKGKLVDLNALWYNMISLLSRLSDALNVRHSYDKLLSGIRESFLRTFWLEEEGYFKDTDEGKELRPNQVLAMSLPFTPVPKDIGRIAINNIWKHLYTTYGLRTLSPFEKKYKGREEGDETQKLKARWRGMAWPWLLGHFFSAFRRYLPEKGHILELMWMPFLAHMEEGCIGGIAEVFDGSMPYEPHGDILYAPSQGEIIRSFIEDVKGIRPNYEKAWSDSPF
;
A
#
# COMPACT_ATOMS: atom_id res chain seq x y z
N MET A 1 13.78 -11.83 2.11
CA MET A 1 12.99 -12.90 2.78
C MET A 1 13.13 -14.21 2.03
N PHE A 2 13.26 -15.34 2.74
CA PHE A 2 13.38 -16.68 2.18
C PHE A 2 12.28 -17.59 2.75
N LEU A 3 11.49 -18.22 1.88
CA LEU A 3 10.41 -19.13 2.21
C LEU A 3 10.78 -20.54 1.73
N GLY A 4 11.21 -21.38 2.66
CA GLY A 4 11.52 -22.80 2.37
C GLY A 4 10.27 -23.67 2.23
N LYS A 5 10.46 -24.94 1.86
CA LYS A 5 9.37 -25.89 1.57
C LYS A 5 8.28 -25.95 2.65
N ALA A 6 8.63 -25.89 3.93
CA ALA A 6 7.66 -25.96 5.04
C ALA A 6 6.60 -24.84 5.00
N LYS A 7 6.92 -23.70 4.39
CA LYS A 7 6.01 -22.55 4.20
C LYS A 7 5.12 -22.69 2.96
N ILE A 8 5.39 -23.65 2.07
CA ILE A 8 4.71 -23.84 0.77
C ILE A 8 4.45 -25.34 0.49
N ASN A 9 4.32 -26.16 1.54
CA ASN A 9 4.15 -27.62 1.40
C ASN A 9 2.68 -28.07 1.26
N SER A 10 1.73 -27.14 1.32
CA SER A 10 0.32 -27.39 1.05
C SER A 10 -0.23 -26.33 0.11
N PHE A 11 -1.33 -26.67 -0.56
CA PHE A 11 -2.05 -25.75 -1.44
C PHE A 11 -2.49 -24.50 -0.67
N GLU A 12 -3.06 -24.68 0.53
CA GLU A 12 -3.59 -23.61 1.38
C GLU A 12 -2.50 -22.61 1.74
N LYS A 13 -1.31 -23.08 2.12
CA LYS A 13 -0.17 -22.20 2.44
C LYS A 13 0.37 -21.45 1.23
N GLY A 14 0.27 -22.05 0.04
CA GLY A 14 0.70 -21.44 -1.21
C GLY A 14 -0.25 -20.34 -1.67
N VAL A 15 -1.57 -20.57 -1.55
CA VAL A 15 -2.59 -19.57 -1.93
C VAL A 15 -2.79 -18.48 -0.89
N SER A 16 -2.46 -18.74 0.38
CA SER A 16 -2.57 -17.74 1.46
C SER A 16 -1.49 -16.66 1.44
N ARG A 17 -0.55 -16.73 0.49
CA ARG A 17 0.57 -15.80 0.35
C ARG A 17 0.55 -15.21 -1.04
N GLU A 18 0.62 -13.90 -1.11
CA GLU A 18 0.51 -13.07 -2.29
C GLU A 18 1.81 -12.29 -2.46
N TRP A 19 2.12 -11.88 -3.69
CA TRP A 19 3.25 -10.99 -3.95
C TRP A 19 2.87 -9.97 -5.00
N ILE A 20 3.58 -8.85 -5.02
CA ILE A 20 3.35 -7.78 -5.97
C ILE A 20 4.65 -7.17 -6.50
N LEU A 21 4.63 -6.79 -7.78
CA LEU A 21 5.62 -5.97 -8.43
C LEU A 21 4.91 -4.91 -9.29
N ALA A 22 5.51 -3.73 -9.42
CA ALA A 22 5.01 -2.69 -10.32
C ALA A 22 6.16 -1.96 -11.00
N ASP A 23 5.87 -1.36 -12.16
CA ASP A 23 6.85 -0.59 -12.94
C ASP A 23 6.70 0.93 -12.77
N GLY A 24 5.79 1.37 -11.90
CA GLY A 24 5.47 2.79 -11.68
C GLY A 24 4.68 3.44 -12.81
N LYS A 25 4.39 2.76 -13.92
CA LYS A 25 3.67 3.32 -15.09
C LYS A 25 2.23 2.82 -15.19
N GLY A 26 1.72 2.21 -14.12
CA GLY A 26 0.39 1.61 -14.06
C GLY A 26 0.36 0.13 -14.44
N ASN A 27 1.51 -0.49 -14.74
CA ASN A 27 1.60 -1.93 -14.96
C ASN A 27 2.07 -2.62 -13.68
N PHE A 28 1.51 -3.79 -13.41
CA PHE A 28 1.87 -4.57 -12.23
C PHE A 28 1.69 -6.07 -12.44
N SER A 29 2.35 -6.84 -11.59
CA SER A 29 2.21 -8.29 -11.45
C SER A 29 1.77 -8.57 -10.03
N ALA A 30 0.63 -9.22 -9.84
CA ALA A 30 0.14 -9.56 -8.50
C ALA A 30 -0.60 -10.90 -8.52
N THR A 31 -0.13 -11.86 -7.73
CA THR A 31 -0.74 -13.18 -7.63
C THR A 31 -0.28 -13.90 -6.36
N THR A 32 -0.73 -15.13 -6.15
CA THR A 32 -0.30 -15.98 -5.04
C THR A 32 1.09 -16.59 -5.29
N LEU A 33 1.73 -17.13 -4.25
CA LEU A 33 3.03 -17.82 -4.38
C LEU A 33 2.99 -19.05 -5.29
N ILE A 34 1.81 -19.55 -5.66
CA ILE A 34 1.67 -20.73 -6.52
C ILE A 34 0.91 -20.40 -7.81
N ASP A 35 0.82 -19.11 -8.15
CA ASP A 35 0.18 -18.59 -9.36
C ASP A 35 -1.31 -18.98 -9.49
N VAL A 36 -2.00 -19.25 -8.37
CA VAL A 36 -3.45 -19.53 -8.31
C VAL A 36 -4.22 -18.24 -7.96
N PRO A 37 -5.13 -17.75 -8.82
CA PRO A 37 -5.91 -16.55 -8.54
C PRO A 37 -6.86 -16.72 -7.34
N THR A 38 -6.78 -15.80 -6.38
CA THR A 38 -7.72 -15.68 -5.24
C THR A 38 -8.59 -14.44 -5.36
N ARG A 39 -8.25 -13.49 -6.25
CA ARG A 39 -8.95 -12.21 -6.46
C ARG A 39 -9.15 -11.95 -7.95
N GLU A 40 -10.15 -11.15 -8.29
CA GLU A 40 -10.47 -10.81 -9.70
C GLU A 40 -9.32 -10.11 -10.43
N LEU A 41 -8.53 -9.30 -9.72
CA LEU A 41 -7.39 -8.56 -10.28
C LEU A 41 -6.06 -9.32 -10.19
N HIS A 42 -6.06 -10.58 -9.76
CA HIS A 42 -4.84 -11.41 -9.79
C HIS A 42 -4.45 -11.75 -11.22
N ALA A 43 -3.25 -11.33 -11.57
CA ALA A 43 -2.62 -11.60 -12.85
C ALA A 43 -1.11 -11.41 -12.73
N ILE A 44 -0.34 -12.27 -13.41
CA ILE A 44 1.11 -12.07 -13.52
C ILE A 44 1.46 -10.87 -14.38
N PHE A 45 0.55 -10.35 -15.21
CA PHE A 45 0.70 -9.04 -15.85
C PHE A 45 -0.64 -8.32 -16.02
N SER A 46 -0.72 -7.11 -15.51
CA SER A 46 -1.84 -6.18 -15.66
C SER A 46 -1.36 -4.86 -16.26
N VAL A 47 -2.21 -4.24 -17.07
CA VAL A 47 -1.97 -2.94 -17.71
C VAL A 47 -3.11 -2.01 -17.33
N ILE A 48 -2.82 -0.90 -16.65
CA ILE A 48 -3.82 0.12 -16.25
C ILE A 48 -5.06 -0.54 -15.61
N ASN A 49 -4.82 -1.32 -14.55
CA ASN A 49 -5.85 -2.01 -13.76
C ASN A 49 -6.60 -3.13 -14.49
N GLU A 50 -6.17 -3.51 -15.69
CA GLU A 50 -6.77 -4.63 -16.42
C GLU A 50 -5.84 -5.85 -16.44
N PRO A 51 -6.29 -7.00 -15.94
CA PRO A 51 -5.60 -8.28 -16.12
C PRO A 51 -5.37 -8.58 -17.61
N MET A 52 -4.12 -8.70 -18.02
CA MET A 52 -3.72 -9.02 -19.41
C MET A 52 -3.23 -10.45 -19.54
N LEU A 53 -2.40 -10.90 -18.61
CA LEU A 53 -1.91 -12.28 -18.53
C LEU A 53 -2.11 -12.79 -17.11
N VAL A 54 -3.05 -13.72 -16.94
CA VAL A 54 -3.46 -14.17 -15.60
C VAL A 54 -2.37 -15.05 -14.99
N LYS A 55 -1.94 -16.07 -15.73
CA LYS A 55 -0.91 -17.02 -15.29
C LYS A 55 -0.24 -17.71 -16.47
N LEU A 56 0.72 -18.57 -16.18
CA LEU A 56 1.28 -19.52 -17.13
C LEU A 56 0.85 -20.94 -16.78
N GLU A 57 0.78 -21.80 -17.79
CA GLU A 57 0.88 -23.24 -17.65
C GLU A 57 2.25 -23.68 -18.16
N GLU A 58 3.11 -24.10 -17.23
CA GLU A 58 4.49 -24.45 -17.50
C GLU A 58 4.66 -25.95 -17.36
N LYS A 59 4.98 -26.62 -18.46
CA LYS A 59 5.34 -28.04 -18.49
C LYS A 59 6.84 -28.18 -18.72
N VAL A 60 7.47 -29.08 -17.97
CA VAL A 60 8.87 -29.46 -18.15
C VAL A 60 9.00 -30.96 -18.43
N SER A 61 9.90 -31.32 -19.34
CA SER A 61 10.19 -32.70 -19.72
C SER A 61 11.68 -32.97 -19.62
N ILE A 62 12.06 -33.95 -18.79
CA ILE A 62 13.45 -34.39 -18.56
C ILE A 62 13.49 -35.89 -18.84
N GLY A 63 14.22 -36.28 -19.87
CA GLY A 63 14.16 -37.64 -20.42
C GLY A 63 12.74 -38.03 -20.82
N LYS A 64 12.20 -39.08 -20.18
CA LYS A 64 10.83 -39.57 -20.42
C LYS A 64 9.80 -39.03 -19.42
N LYS A 65 10.22 -38.25 -18.43
CA LYS A 65 9.33 -37.75 -17.37
C LYS A 65 8.86 -36.35 -17.71
N GLU A 66 7.56 -36.13 -17.55
CA GLU A 66 6.91 -34.84 -17.72
C GLU A 66 6.27 -34.42 -16.41
N CYS A 67 6.39 -33.15 -16.05
CA CYS A 67 5.63 -32.57 -14.95
C CYS A 67 5.27 -31.11 -15.25
N PHE A 68 4.34 -30.57 -14.48
CA PHE A 68 3.95 -29.17 -14.54
C PHE A 68 4.51 -28.40 -13.34
N LEU A 69 5.05 -27.22 -13.59
CA LEU A 69 5.48 -26.29 -12.56
C LEU A 69 4.34 -25.37 -12.11
N SER A 70 3.32 -25.20 -12.94
CA SER A 70 2.12 -24.41 -12.66
C SER A 70 1.16 -25.13 -11.70
N THR A 71 0.30 -24.37 -11.03
CA THR A 71 -0.81 -24.90 -10.24
C THR A 71 -2.15 -24.33 -10.73
N ASN A 72 -3.20 -25.16 -10.77
CA ASN A 72 -4.58 -24.73 -11.06
C ASN A 72 -5.54 -25.32 -10.03
N ARG A 73 -6.61 -24.58 -9.74
CA ARG A 73 -7.74 -25.06 -8.93
C ARG A 73 -8.96 -25.30 -9.82
N TYR A 74 -9.47 -26.52 -9.76
CA TYR A 74 -10.77 -26.93 -10.29
C TYR A 74 -11.68 -27.35 -9.13
N SER A 75 -12.99 -27.42 -9.38
CA SER A 75 -14.02 -27.60 -8.33
C SER A 75 -13.73 -28.73 -7.33
N SER A 76 -13.17 -29.85 -7.80
CA SER A 76 -12.90 -31.03 -6.98
C SER A 76 -11.43 -31.44 -6.96
N MET A 77 -10.53 -30.71 -7.61
CA MET A 77 -9.14 -31.11 -7.74
C MET A 77 -8.17 -29.93 -7.90
N VAL A 78 -6.94 -30.13 -7.43
CA VAL A 78 -5.80 -29.29 -7.77
C VAL A 78 -5.01 -30.04 -8.83
N TYR A 79 -5.04 -29.56 -10.06
CA TYR A 79 -4.27 -30.12 -11.17
C TYR A 79 -4.09 -29.06 -12.26
N PRO A 80 -2.89 -28.81 -12.77
CA PRO A 80 -1.64 -29.37 -12.26
C PRO A 80 -1.35 -28.91 -10.81
N ASP A 81 -0.49 -29.63 -10.11
CA ASP A 81 -0.15 -29.43 -8.69
C ASP A 81 1.32 -29.03 -8.49
N GLY A 82 1.82 -28.16 -9.38
CA GLY A 82 3.23 -27.81 -9.50
C GLY A 82 3.87 -27.17 -8.26
N TYR A 83 3.06 -26.64 -7.32
CA TYR A 83 3.53 -26.20 -6.00
C TYR A 83 4.31 -27.29 -5.24
N ARG A 84 4.07 -28.56 -5.55
CA ARG A 84 4.82 -29.69 -4.99
C ARG A 84 6.29 -29.71 -5.40
N TYR A 85 6.65 -29.14 -6.55
CA TYR A 85 8.04 -29.06 -7.01
C TYR A 85 8.79 -27.83 -6.51
N ILE A 86 8.08 -26.81 -5.99
CA ILE A 86 8.72 -25.63 -5.39
C ILE A 86 9.49 -26.06 -4.14
N THR A 87 10.80 -25.87 -4.12
CA THR A 87 11.67 -26.13 -2.97
C THR A 87 11.79 -24.89 -2.09
N SER A 88 11.89 -23.72 -2.70
CA SER A 88 11.93 -22.44 -2.00
C SER A 88 11.50 -21.29 -2.90
N VAL A 89 11.03 -20.21 -2.27
CA VAL A 89 10.81 -18.91 -2.89
C VAL A 89 11.55 -17.85 -2.09
N SER A 90 12.19 -16.90 -2.76
CA SER A 90 12.85 -15.78 -2.09
C SER A 90 12.44 -14.45 -2.71
N PHE A 91 12.40 -13.42 -1.85
CA PHE A 91 12.13 -12.03 -2.19
C PHE A 91 13.33 -11.19 -1.75
N ASN A 92 14.18 -10.81 -2.71
CA ASN A 92 15.33 -9.93 -2.48
C ASN A 92 15.59 -8.93 -3.63
N PRO A 93 14.64 -8.04 -3.97
CA PRO A 93 13.26 -7.99 -3.54
C PRO A 93 12.32 -8.75 -4.51
N PHE A 94 12.83 -9.21 -5.65
CA PHE A 94 12.01 -9.82 -6.70
C PHE A 94 11.72 -11.31 -6.42
N PRO A 95 10.56 -11.84 -6.85
CA PRO A 95 10.23 -13.25 -6.72
C PRO A 95 11.24 -14.12 -7.47
N THR A 96 11.86 -15.03 -6.74
CA THR A 96 12.73 -16.08 -7.29
C THR A 96 12.30 -17.42 -6.75
N TYR A 97 11.94 -18.33 -7.64
CA TYR A 97 11.49 -19.68 -7.33
C TYR A 97 12.60 -20.68 -7.65
N ILE A 98 12.76 -21.67 -6.78
CA ILE A 98 13.60 -22.84 -7.03
C ILE A 98 12.69 -24.06 -7.07
N PHE A 99 12.70 -24.77 -8.19
CA PHE A 99 11.99 -26.03 -8.38
C PHE A 99 12.98 -27.19 -8.38
N SER A 100 12.57 -28.30 -7.78
CA SER A 100 13.28 -29.57 -7.87
C SER A 100 12.40 -30.56 -8.63
N VAL A 101 12.88 -31.02 -9.79
CA VAL A 101 12.18 -31.98 -10.64
C VAL A 101 13.15 -33.09 -10.99
N ASN A 102 12.90 -34.29 -10.48
CA ASN A 102 13.87 -35.40 -10.52
C ASN A 102 15.24 -34.95 -9.99
N GLU A 103 16.31 -35.12 -10.77
CA GLU A 103 17.67 -34.67 -10.49
C GLU A 103 17.98 -33.24 -10.94
N SER A 104 17.00 -32.51 -11.48
CA SER A 104 17.19 -31.16 -12.01
C SER A 104 16.72 -30.07 -11.03
N LEU A 105 17.50 -28.98 -10.97
CA LEU A 105 17.16 -27.76 -10.24
C LEU A 105 16.90 -26.62 -11.22
N ILE A 106 15.69 -26.08 -11.20
CA ILE A 106 15.24 -25.02 -12.11
C ILE A 106 14.97 -23.76 -11.31
N LYS A 107 15.44 -22.62 -11.80
CA LYS A 107 15.23 -21.30 -11.22
C LYS A 107 14.30 -20.48 -12.12
N LYS A 108 13.22 -19.94 -11.57
CA LYS A 108 12.34 -18.96 -12.23
C LYS A 108 12.49 -17.62 -11.52
N ARG A 109 12.77 -16.56 -12.28
CA ARG A 109 12.89 -15.18 -11.79
C ARG A 109 11.87 -14.30 -12.49
N VAL A 110 11.19 -13.43 -11.75
CA VAL A 110 10.14 -12.55 -12.28
C VAL A 110 10.55 -11.09 -12.06
N LEU A 111 10.40 -10.26 -13.09
CA LEU A 111 10.65 -8.83 -13.04
C LEU A 111 9.63 -8.10 -13.91
N ILE A 112 9.17 -6.93 -13.48
CA ILE A 112 8.44 -5.99 -14.33
C ILE A 112 9.25 -4.70 -14.44
N GLU A 113 9.36 -4.18 -15.67
CA GLU A 113 10.09 -2.94 -15.94
C GLU A 113 9.63 -2.35 -17.27
N SER A 114 9.40 -1.04 -17.30
CA SER A 114 9.13 -0.29 -18.53
C SER A 114 8.01 -0.89 -19.41
N GLY A 115 6.88 -1.24 -18.79
CA GLY A 115 5.72 -1.83 -19.45
C GLY A 115 5.91 -3.25 -19.97
N LYS A 116 6.93 -3.96 -19.47
CA LYS A 116 7.18 -5.36 -19.80
C LYS A 116 7.31 -6.22 -18.55
N LEU A 117 6.71 -7.41 -18.60
CA LEU A 117 6.98 -8.51 -17.69
C LEU A 117 8.06 -9.40 -18.29
N PHE A 118 9.02 -9.79 -17.47
CA PHE A 118 10.08 -10.74 -17.79
C PHE A 118 10.00 -11.93 -16.84
N ILE A 119 9.98 -13.14 -17.42
CA ILE A 119 10.06 -14.39 -16.67
C ILE A 119 11.25 -15.18 -17.20
N ASN A 120 12.31 -15.25 -16.40
CA ASN A 120 13.54 -15.93 -16.76
C ASN A 120 13.57 -17.34 -16.16
N TYR A 121 13.72 -18.34 -17.02
CA TYR A 121 13.96 -19.73 -16.67
C TYR A 121 15.44 -20.04 -16.80
N TYR A 122 16.06 -20.56 -15.74
CA TYR A 122 17.47 -20.90 -15.70
C TYR A 122 17.65 -22.29 -15.10
N VAL A 123 18.40 -23.17 -15.76
CA VAL A 123 18.70 -24.51 -15.24
C VAL A 123 19.99 -24.44 -14.42
N ILE A 124 19.86 -24.61 -13.10
CA ILE A 124 20.99 -24.57 -12.17
C ILE A 124 21.84 -25.83 -12.31
N SER A 125 21.17 -26.99 -12.34
CA SER A 125 21.82 -28.28 -12.51
C SER A 125 20.86 -29.28 -13.12
N THR A 126 21.37 -30.15 -13.98
CA THR A 126 20.62 -31.24 -14.60
C THR A 126 21.56 -32.26 -15.25
N SER A 127 21.19 -33.55 -15.29
CA SER A 127 21.93 -34.56 -16.07
C SER A 127 21.48 -34.65 -17.53
N GLU A 128 20.24 -34.26 -17.83
CA GLU A 128 19.66 -34.26 -19.17
C GLU A 128 19.09 -32.87 -19.51
N PRO A 129 19.01 -32.48 -20.80
CA PRO A 129 18.37 -31.23 -21.20
C PRO A 129 16.93 -31.12 -20.67
N VAL A 130 16.59 -29.97 -20.08
CA VAL A 130 15.24 -29.68 -19.59
C VAL A 130 14.47 -29.01 -20.72
N ASN A 131 13.43 -29.69 -21.22
CA ASN A 131 12.57 -29.16 -22.27
C ASN A 131 11.35 -28.48 -21.66
N PHE A 132 11.14 -27.21 -21.99
CA PHE A 132 10.03 -26.39 -21.51
C PHE A 132 8.94 -26.29 -22.59
N GLU A 133 7.69 -26.36 -22.16
CA GLU A 133 6.52 -25.92 -22.92
C GLU A 133 5.73 -24.94 -22.05
N VAL A 134 5.69 -23.67 -22.42
CA VAL A 134 5.08 -22.59 -21.65
C VAL A 134 3.88 -22.03 -22.39
N SER A 135 2.68 -22.18 -21.82
CA SER A 135 1.43 -21.67 -22.39
C SER A 135 0.92 -20.47 -21.57
N PRO A 136 0.82 -19.26 -22.15
CA PRO A 136 0.23 -18.12 -21.45
C PRO A 136 -1.29 -18.26 -21.35
N LEU A 137 -1.87 -18.00 -20.17
CA LEU A 137 -3.31 -18.04 -19.94
C LEU A 137 -3.85 -16.61 -19.81
N LEU A 138 -4.53 -16.17 -20.86
CA LEU A 138 -5.13 -14.85 -21.01
C LEU A 138 -6.62 -14.90 -20.61
N PRO A 139 -7.19 -13.81 -20.08
CA PRO A 139 -8.61 -13.76 -19.78
C PRO A 139 -9.44 -13.86 -21.07
N SER A 140 -10.60 -14.52 -20.98
CA SER A 140 -11.49 -14.69 -22.13
C SER A 140 -12.96 -14.61 -21.70
N ASP A 141 -13.74 -13.80 -22.42
CA ASP A 141 -15.18 -13.59 -22.18
C ASP A 141 -16.06 -14.39 -23.15
N SER A 142 -15.46 -15.10 -24.10
CA SER A 142 -16.18 -15.83 -25.14
C SER A 142 -15.41 -17.06 -25.60
N ASN A 143 -16.11 -17.95 -26.32
CA ASN A 143 -15.48 -19.13 -26.93
C ASN A 143 -14.89 -18.84 -28.32
N SER A 144 -14.81 -17.57 -28.74
CA SER A 144 -14.18 -17.19 -30.01
C SER A 144 -12.70 -16.89 -29.79
N ILE A 145 -11.84 -17.43 -30.64
CA ILE A 145 -10.40 -17.16 -30.61
C ILE A 145 -10.19 -15.65 -30.89
N PRO A 146 -9.59 -14.89 -29.96
CA PRO A 146 -9.22 -13.50 -30.19
C PRO A 146 -8.23 -13.35 -31.35
N TYR A 147 -8.06 -12.13 -31.84
CA TYR A 147 -7.04 -11.85 -32.85
C TYR A 147 -5.65 -12.28 -32.34
N GLN A 148 -4.94 -13.04 -33.17
CA GLN A 148 -3.56 -13.44 -32.94
C GLN A 148 -2.76 -13.39 -34.24
N HIS A 149 -1.51 -12.94 -34.15
CA HIS A 149 -0.56 -12.91 -35.26
C HIS A 149 0.78 -13.47 -34.78
N GLY A 150 1.30 -14.49 -35.48
CA GLY A 150 2.63 -15.03 -35.19
C GLY A 150 3.72 -14.06 -35.64
N ILE A 151 4.75 -13.91 -34.81
CA ILE A 151 5.97 -13.18 -35.11
C ILE A 151 7.17 -14.08 -34.85
N GLU A 152 8.37 -13.63 -35.22
CA GLU A 152 9.60 -14.35 -34.87
C GLU A 152 9.69 -14.54 -33.35
N LEU A 153 9.89 -15.78 -32.91
CA LEU A 153 9.97 -16.18 -31.50
C LEU A 153 8.74 -15.82 -30.64
N GLY A 154 7.57 -15.54 -31.25
CA GLY A 154 6.37 -15.23 -30.47
C GLY A 154 5.10 -14.86 -31.21
N THR A 155 4.25 -14.10 -30.53
CA THR A 155 2.94 -13.69 -31.05
C THR A 155 2.51 -12.33 -30.52
N ILE A 156 1.67 -11.65 -31.30
CA ILE A 156 0.90 -10.47 -30.88
C ILE A 156 -0.57 -10.88 -30.83
N VAL A 157 -1.23 -10.61 -29.70
CA VAL A 157 -2.63 -10.96 -29.46
C VAL A 157 -3.42 -9.74 -29.01
N ASN A 158 -4.73 -9.76 -29.25
CA ASN A 158 -5.65 -8.82 -28.61
C ASN A 158 -6.19 -9.44 -27.33
N VAL A 159 -6.09 -8.71 -26.22
CA VAL A 159 -6.73 -9.03 -24.95
C VAL A 159 -7.62 -7.84 -24.59
N LYS A 160 -8.94 -8.04 -24.63
CA LYS A 160 -9.91 -6.94 -24.59
C LYS A 160 -9.59 -5.92 -25.70
N ASP A 161 -9.44 -4.64 -25.33
CA ASP A 161 -9.10 -3.53 -26.23
C ASP A 161 -7.58 -3.30 -26.37
N ASN A 162 -6.75 -4.09 -25.68
CA ASN A 162 -5.31 -3.93 -25.64
C ASN A 162 -4.58 -4.94 -26.52
N LYS A 163 -3.44 -4.54 -27.07
CA LYS A 163 -2.51 -5.44 -27.77
C LYS A 163 -1.42 -5.91 -26.81
N LEU A 164 -1.16 -7.21 -26.82
CA LEU A 164 -0.11 -7.82 -26.02
C LEU A 164 0.87 -8.56 -26.92
N MET A 165 2.15 -8.25 -26.81
CA MET A 165 3.22 -9.02 -27.44
C MET A 165 3.79 -10.01 -26.43
N ILE A 166 3.88 -11.28 -26.82
CA ILE A 166 4.47 -12.35 -26.01
C ILE A 166 5.55 -13.04 -26.84
N ARG A 167 6.78 -13.09 -26.33
CA ARG A 167 7.92 -13.71 -27.03
C ARG A 167 8.89 -14.40 -26.08
N VAL A 168 9.77 -15.22 -26.64
CA VAL A 168 10.94 -15.76 -25.93
C VAL A 168 12.24 -15.23 -26.54
N THR A 169 13.31 -15.24 -25.76
CA THR A 169 14.66 -14.89 -26.23
C THR A 169 15.30 -15.98 -27.09
N SER A 170 14.86 -17.23 -26.95
CA SER A 170 15.27 -18.38 -27.76
C SER A 170 14.23 -19.50 -27.67
N GLY A 171 14.17 -20.36 -28.69
CA GLY A 171 13.18 -21.42 -28.82
C GLY A 171 12.24 -21.20 -30.00
N GLU A 172 11.01 -21.69 -29.87
CA GLU A 172 10.00 -21.64 -30.92
C GLU A 172 8.63 -21.28 -30.33
N TYR A 173 7.82 -20.58 -31.11
CA TYR A 173 6.40 -20.35 -30.83
C TYR A 173 5.54 -21.30 -31.66
N ASN A 174 4.68 -22.06 -30.99
CA ASN A 174 3.78 -23.04 -31.58
C ASN A 174 2.32 -22.53 -31.49
N PRO A 175 1.71 -22.03 -32.59
CA PRO A 175 0.36 -21.46 -32.57
C PRO A 175 -0.72 -22.55 -32.48
N ARG A 176 -0.91 -23.08 -31.28
CA ARG A 176 -1.91 -24.11 -30.95
C ARG A 176 -2.89 -23.54 -29.91
N PRO A 177 -3.87 -22.72 -30.34
CA PRO A 177 -4.75 -22.05 -29.40
C PRO A 177 -5.61 -23.06 -28.64
N ARG A 178 -5.79 -22.83 -27.33
CA ARG A 178 -6.55 -23.71 -26.42
C ARG A 178 -7.35 -22.89 -25.42
N PHE A 179 -8.50 -23.42 -25.01
CA PHE A 179 -9.29 -22.87 -23.91
C PHE A 179 -9.13 -23.74 -22.66
N TYR A 180 -9.09 -23.08 -21.51
CA TYR A 180 -9.05 -23.69 -20.19
C TYR A 180 -10.30 -23.27 -19.45
N GLU A 181 -11.25 -24.18 -19.33
CA GLU A 181 -12.56 -23.89 -18.74
C GLU A 181 -12.60 -24.30 -17.27
N ASN A 182 -13.52 -23.72 -16.50
CA ASN A 182 -13.82 -24.13 -15.11
C ASN A 182 -12.66 -23.97 -14.10
N ILE A 183 -11.74 -23.04 -14.33
CA ILE A 183 -10.73 -22.68 -13.33
C ILE A 183 -11.38 -21.80 -12.26
N GLU A 184 -11.22 -22.18 -11.00
CA GLU A 184 -11.88 -21.56 -9.86
C GLU A 184 -11.06 -20.40 -9.28
N TYR A 185 -11.72 -19.27 -9.01
CA TYR A 185 -11.17 -18.15 -8.25
C TYR A 185 -11.57 -18.32 -6.80
N LEU A 186 -10.61 -18.66 -5.94
CA LEU A 186 -10.90 -19.09 -4.57
C LEU A 186 -11.66 -18.05 -3.73
N GLY A 187 -11.37 -16.75 -3.89
CA GLY A 187 -12.00 -15.70 -3.07
C GLY A 187 -13.44 -15.40 -3.48
N SER A 188 -13.79 -15.52 -4.77
CA SER A 188 -15.16 -15.30 -5.25
C SER A 188 -15.97 -16.60 -5.41
N GLY A 189 -15.32 -17.76 -5.41
CA GLY A 189 -15.91 -19.05 -5.80
C GLY A 189 -16.33 -19.10 -7.28
N SER A 190 -15.99 -18.08 -8.07
CA SER A 190 -16.37 -17.99 -9.48
C SER A 190 -15.51 -18.93 -10.33
N LYS A 191 -16.08 -19.36 -11.46
CA LYS A 191 -15.38 -20.17 -12.46
C LYS A 191 -15.09 -19.31 -13.67
N LYS A 192 -13.85 -19.33 -14.14
CA LYS A 192 -13.38 -18.54 -15.28
C LYS A 192 -12.94 -19.43 -16.43
N VAL A 193 -12.95 -18.84 -17.62
CA VAL A 193 -12.38 -19.40 -18.84
C VAL A 193 -11.14 -18.59 -19.18
N PHE A 194 -10.05 -19.29 -19.49
CA PHE A 194 -8.85 -18.69 -20.05
C PHE A 194 -8.59 -19.20 -21.44
N TRP A 195 -7.87 -18.38 -22.21
CA TRP A 195 -7.42 -18.72 -23.55
C TRP A 195 -5.90 -18.64 -23.62
N SER A 196 -5.29 -19.64 -24.26
CA SER A 196 -3.89 -19.58 -24.68
C SER A 196 -3.81 -19.44 -26.19
N PRO A 197 -3.01 -18.51 -26.74
CA PRO A 197 -2.76 -18.37 -28.18
C PRO A 197 -1.89 -19.51 -28.75
N GLY A 198 -1.10 -20.16 -27.90
CA GLY A 198 -0.15 -21.18 -28.29
C GLY A 198 0.85 -21.48 -27.18
N ALA A 199 1.88 -22.25 -27.50
CA ALA A 199 2.91 -22.63 -26.54
C ALA A 199 4.30 -22.21 -27.01
N PHE A 200 5.15 -21.82 -26.08
CA PHE A 200 6.55 -21.51 -26.29
C PHE A 200 7.40 -22.71 -25.89
N SER A 201 8.26 -23.18 -26.78
CA SER A 201 9.05 -24.39 -26.58
C SER A 201 10.54 -24.09 -26.69
N PHE A 202 11.32 -24.54 -25.70
CA PHE A 202 12.78 -24.37 -25.68
C PHE A 202 13.43 -25.46 -24.82
N SER A 203 14.71 -25.74 -25.09
CA SER A 203 15.50 -26.75 -24.37
C SER A 203 16.69 -26.08 -23.70
N LEU A 204 16.92 -26.35 -22.42
CA LEU A 204 18.00 -25.76 -21.63
C LEU A 204 18.89 -26.85 -21.02
N LYS A 205 20.20 -26.71 -21.18
CA LYS A 205 21.23 -27.44 -20.45
C LYS A 205 21.60 -26.72 -19.16
N GLU A 206 22.40 -27.38 -18.32
CA GLU A 206 22.98 -26.77 -17.13
C GLU A 206 23.69 -25.45 -17.48
N GLY A 207 23.35 -24.39 -16.74
CA GLY A 207 23.91 -23.06 -16.93
C GLY A 207 23.23 -22.20 -18.01
N GLU A 208 22.25 -22.73 -18.74
CA GLU A 208 21.53 -21.98 -19.78
C GLU A 208 20.25 -21.32 -19.24
N SER A 209 19.79 -20.26 -19.93
CA SER A 209 18.52 -19.59 -19.63
C SER A 209 17.77 -19.09 -20.86
N VAL A 210 16.44 -19.05 -20.75
CA VAL A 210 15.54 -18.36 -21.67
C VAL A 210 14.63 -17.42 -20.88
N THR A 211 14.33 -16.26 -21.46
CA THR A 211 13.39 -15.30 -20.88
C THR A 211 12.14 -15.23 -21.75
N LEU A 212 10.97 -15.39 -21.12
CA LEU A 212 9.68 -15.01 -21.68
C LEU A 212 9.46 -13.52 -21.41
N GLU A 213 9.16 -12.77 -22.46
CA GLU A 213 8.85 -11.34 -22.40
C GLU A 213 7.40 -11.12 -22.79
N VAL A 214 6.68 -10.35 -21.98
CA VAL A 214 5.29 -9.95 -22.21
C VAL A 214 5.23 -8.44 -22.16
N SER A 215 4.75 -7.80 -23.23
CA SER A 215 4.84 -6.35 -23.43
C SER A 215 3.50 -5.76 -23.82
N ALA A 216 3.10 -4.68 -23.15
CA ALA A 216 1.96 -3.85 -23.52
C ALA A 216 2.21 -3.03 -24.80
N TYR A 217 3.46 -3.02 -25.29
CA TYR A 217 3.86 -2.38 -26.54
C TYR A 217 4.25 -3.43 -27.59
N THR A 218 3.96 -3.13 -28.85
CA THR A 218 4.26 -4.02 -29.98
C THR A 218 5.61 -3.74 -30.65
N ASN A 219 6.37 -2.74 -30.18
CA ASN A 219 7.72 -2.49 -30.65
C ASN A 219 8.71 -3.44 -29.94
N ILE A 220 9.50 -4.15 -30.75
CA ILE A 220 10.57 -5.00 -30.25
C ILE A 220 11.74 -4.10 -29.82
N VAL A 221 12.03 -4.16 -28.52
CA VAL A 221 13.22 -3.55 -27.91
C VAL A 221 13.83 -4.62 -27.05
N ASP A 222 14.93 -5.21 -27.52
CA ASP A 222 15.65 -6.25 -26.80
C ASP A 222 16.29 -5.66 -25.55
N MET A 223 16.03 -6.30 -24.41
CA MET A 223 16.63 -5.94 -23.14
C MET A 223 17.28 -7.16 -22.52
N ASP A 224 18.57 -7.05 -22.19
CA ASP A 224 19.27 -8.13 -21.48
C ASP A 224 18.73 -8.25 -20.05
N PHE A 225 18.07 -9.38 -19.76
CA PHE A 225 17.45 -9.64 -18.48
C PHE A 225 18.45 -9.57 -17.31
N ASN A 226 19.66 -10.10 -17.47
CA ASN A 226 20.65 -10.12 -16.38
C ASN A 226 21.17 -8.71 -16.07
N ARG A 227 21.33 -7.85 -17.08
CA ARG A 227 21.66 -6.44 -16.93
C ARG A 227 20.54 -5.69 -16.22
N LEU A 228 19.29 -5.87 -16.64
CA LEU A 228 18.12 -5.27 -15.99
C LEU A 228 18.01 -5.69 -14.52
N TRP A 229 18.08 -7.00 -14.26
CA TRP A 229 18.08 -7.57 -12.92
C TRP A 229 19.15 -6.94 -12.04
N GLY A 230 20.40 -6.92 -12.50
CA GLY A 230 21.51 -6.33 -11.75
C GLY A 230 21.37 -4.83 -11.53
N MET A 231 20.78 -4.08 -12.49
CA MET A 231 20.48 -2.66 -12.31
C MET A 231 19.44 -2.44 -11.20
N LYS A 232 18.36 -3.21 -11.19
CA LYS A 232 17.29 -3.07 -10.20
C LYS A 232 17.74 -3.53 -8.80
N GLU A 233 18.54 -4.60 -8.70
CA GLU A 233 19.17 -4.97 -7.42
C GLU A 233 20.08 -3.87 -6.88
N ARG A 234 20.89 -3.25 -7.73
CA ARG A 234 21.73 -2.12 -7.32
C ARG A 234 20.90 -0.92 -6.89
N PHE A 235 19.81 -0.62 -7.58
CA PHE A 235 18.89 0.46 -7.21
C PHE A 235 18.36 0.30 -5.78
N TYR A 236 17.78 -0.86 -5.45
CA TYR A 236 17.27 -1.11 -4.09
C TYR A 236 18.37 -1.18 -3.03
N LYS A 237 19.55 -1.72 -3.36
CA LYS A 237 20.72 -1.64 -2.47
C LYS A 237 21.16 -0.20 -2.20
N THR A 238 21.15 0.68 -3.20
CA THR A 238 21.49 2.10 -3.01
C THR A 238 20.50 2.80 -2.09
N ILE A 239 19.19 2.60 -2.29
CA ILE A 239 18.17 3.21 -1.41
C ILE A 239 18.31 2.68 0.02
N THR A 240 18.44 1.37 0.18
CA THR A 240 18.58 0.79 1.52
C THR A 240 19.90 1.17 2.19
N ASN A 241 20.95 1.45 1.42
CA ASN A 241 22.19 2.03 1.94
C ASN A 241 22.05 3.50 2.38
N SER A 242 21.12 4.27 1.83
CA SER A 242 20.85 5.64 2.31
C SER A 242 19.88 5.70 3.50
N MET A 243 19.11 4.62 3.76
CA MET A 243 18.22 4.56 4.92
C MET A 243 18.99 4.66 6.24
N PRO A 244 18.42 5.32 7.27
CA PRO A 244 19.11 5.50 8.55
C PRO A 244 19.11 4.23 9.44
N CYS A 245 18.33 3.20 9.07
CA CYS A 245 18.24 1.94 9.79
C CYS A 245 18.51 0.77 8.82
N LYS A 246 19.24 -0.26 9.29
CA LYS A 246 19.75 -1.38 8.48
C LYS A 246 19.20 -2.73 8.95
N GLU A 247 17.88 -2.85 9.00
CA GLU A 247 17.22 -4.13 9.30
C GLU A 247 16.82 -4.82 7.99
N ASP A 248 17.03 -6.14 7.88
CA ASP A 248 16.76 -6.90 6.65
C ASP A 248 15.29 -6.85 6.22
N PHE A 249 14.36 -6.79 7.17
CA PHE A 249 12.94 -6.67 6.85
C PHE A 249 12.56 -5.27 6.34
N LEU A 250 13.28 -4.21 6.75
CA LEU A 250 13.04 -2.87 6.23
C LEU A 250 13.37 -2.79 4.74
N TYR A 251 14.37 -3.55 4.30
CA TYR A 251 14.67 -3.68 2.87
C TYR A 251 13.47 -4.18 2.09
N LEU A 252 12.79 -5.23 2.59
CA LEU A 252 11.63 -5.78 1.94
C LEU A 252 10.42 -4.84 2.01
N LEU A 253 10.11 -4.26 3.19
CA LEU A 253 9.03 -3.29 3.36
C LEU A 253 9.18 -2.11 2.40
N MET A 254 10.40 -1.57 2.27
CA MET A 254 10.66 -0.43 1.43
C MET A 254 10.58 -0.80 -0.06
N ALA A 255 11.12 -1.95 -0.45
CA ALA A 255 11.05 -2.41 -1.85
C ALA A 255 9.61 -2.72 -2.30
N VAL A 256 8.78 -3.29 -1.42
CA VAL A 256 7.35 -3.48 -1.69
C VAL A 256 6.62 -2.13 -1.64
N GLY A 257 6.98 -1.23 -0.73
CA GLY A 257 6.43 0.13 -0.70
C GLY A 257 6.71 0.95 -1.97
N ASP A 258 7.82 0.70 -2.67
CA ASP A 258 8.16 1.34 -3.95
C ASP A 258 7.14 1.01 -5.04
N THR A 259 6.43 -0.13 -4.96
CA THR A 259 5.39 -0.46 -5.95
C THR A 259 4.18 0.46 -5.87
N LEU A 260 4.02 1.22 -4.78
CA LEU A 260 2.95 2.22 -4.62
C LEU A 260 3.30 3.55 -5.29
N LEU A 261 4.55 3.75 -5.71
CA LEU A 261 4.99 4.95 -6.38
C LEU A 261 4.71 4.86 -7.88
N ILE A 262 4.20 5.95 -8.44
CA ILE A 262 3.85 6.04 -9.85
C ILE A 262 4.47 7.27 -10.50
N GLU A 263 4.87 7.12 -11.76
CA GLU A 263 5.41 8.18 -12.59
C GLU A 263 4.28 8.97 -13.26
N ARG A 264 4.42 10.30 -13.26
CA ARG A 264 3.47 11.25 -13.84
C ARG A 264 4.24 12.35 -14.56
N GLY A 265 4.72 12.03 -15.76
CA GLY A 265 5.72 12.85 -16.43
C GLY A 265 7.00 12.94 -15.60
N GLU A 266 7.44 14.14 -15.25
CA GLU A 266 8.60 14.38 -14.38
C GLU A 266 8.27 14.28 -12.88
N LEU A 267 6.98 14.17 -12.53
CA LEU A 267 6.51 14.13 -11.14
C LEU A 267 6.33 12.69 -10.64
N ARG A 268 5.96 12.59 -9.35
CA ARG A 268 5.70 11.33 -8.65
C ARG A 268 4.32 11.36 -8.00
N GLY A 269 3.59 10.26 -8.06
CA GLY A 269 2.35 10.04 -7.32
C GLY A 269 2.49 8.85 -6.38
N ILE A 270 1.53 8.75 -5.44
CA ILE A 270 1.37 7.58 -4.57
C ILE A 270 -0.06 7.09 -4.74
N ILE A 271 -0.23 5.83 -5.10
CA ILE A 271 -1.56 5.21 -5.15
C ILE A 271 -1.95 4.71 -3.75
N SER A 272 -3.26 4.63 -3.49
CA SER A 272 -3.83 4.23 -2.20
C SER A 272 -3.45 2.82 -1.79
N GLY A 273 -3.35 1.90 -2.75
CA GLY A 273 -3.01 0.52 -2.50
C GLY A 273 -3.37 -0.41 -3.65
N TYR A 274 -3.06 -1.69 -3.47
CA TYR A 274 -3.45 -2.75 -4.40
C TYR A 274 -4.58 -3.58 -3.79
N PHE A 275 -5.79 -3.55 -4.35
CA PHE A 275 -6.15 -3.17 -5.72
C PHE A 275 -7.05 -1.93 -5.86
N SER A 276 -7.13 -1.04 -4.86
CA SER A 276 -7.89 0.21 -4.98
C SER A 276 -7.33 1.16 -6.05
N LEU A 277 -6.01 1.26 -6.20
CA LEU A 277 -5.31 1.92 -7.32
C LEU A 277 -5.71 3.40 -7.53
N LYS A 278 -6.05 4.12 -6.45
CA LYS A 278 -6.51 5.53 -6.49
C LYS A 278 -5.43 6.51 -6.06
N GLU A 279 -5.39 7.69 -6.67
CA GLU A 279 -4.60 8.82 -6.16
C GLU A 279 -5.48 9.75 -5.31
N ARG A 280 -5.41 9.56 -3.98
CA ARG A 280 -6.18 10.34 -2.99
C ARG A 280 -5.26 11.14 -2.06
N GLY A 281 -5.70 12.33 -1.69
CA GLY A 281 -4.89 13.28 -0.93
C GLY A 281 -4.54 12.74 0.45
N ARG A 282 -5.54 12.31 1.22
CA ARG A 282 -5.36 11.69 2.55
C ARG A 282 -4.36 10.54 2.49
N GLU A 283 -4.57 9.56 1.61
CA GLU A 283 -3.70 8.39 1.48
C GLU A 283 -2.27 8.76 1.13
N THR A 284 -2.10 9.73 0.21
CA THR A 284 -0.77 10.21 -0.18
C THR A 284 -0.05 10.86 1.00
N PHE A 285 -0.71 11.78 1.71
CA PHE A 285 -0.03 12.58 2.73
C PHE A 285 0.18 11.85 4.06
N ILE A 286 -0.60 10.81 4.36
CA ILE A 286 -0.31 9.90 5.47
C ILE A 286 0.89 9.00 5.12
N SER A 287 0.99 8.51 3.89
CA SER A 287 2.01 7.54 3.49
C SER A 287 3.37 8.15 3.16
N LEU A 288 3.39 9.37 2.59
CA LEU A 288 4.58 10.07 2.11
C LEU A 288 5.70 10.18 3.17
N PRO A 289 5.43 10.52 4.45
CA PRO A 289 6.48 10.56 5.48
C PRO A 289 7.22 9.25 5.67
N GLY A 290 6.53 8.11 5.59
CA GLY A 290 7.14 6.80 5.77
C GLY A 290 7.77 6.23 4.51
N LEU A 291 7.06 6.33 3.38
CA LEU A 291 7.52 5.77 2.11
C LEU A 291 8.73 6.53 1.56
N LEU A 292 8.78 7.87 1.74
CA LEU A 292 9.76 8.72 1.07
C LEU A 292 10.66 9.50 2.04
N ILE A 293 10.12 10.11 3.10
CA ILE A 293 10.90 11.03 3.94
C ILE A 293 11.82 10.27 4.91
N ALA A 294 11.26 9.39 5.75
CA ALA A 294 12.01 8.63 6.74
C ALA A 294 13.02 7.66 6.09
N THR A 295 12.75 7.23 4.85
CA THR A 295 13.62 6.39 4.01
C THR A 295 14.66 7.19 3.23
N ARG A 296 14.73 8.53 3.40
CA ARG A 296 15.68 9.46 2.77
C ARG A 296 15.56 9.60 1.26
N ARG A 297 14.39 9.32 0.68
CA ARG A 297 14.03 9.60 -0.72
C ARG A 297 13.43 11.00 -0.86
N ILE A 298 14.22 12.00 -0.47
CA ILE A 298 13.76 13.39 -0.36
C ILE A 298 13.35 13.97 -1.71
N ASP A 299 14.06 13.65 -2.79
CA ASP A 299 13.73 14.16 -4.12
C ASP A 299 12.39 13.62 -4.64
N ASP A 300 12.12 12.32 -4.46
CA ASP A 300 10.81 11.74 -4.77
C ASP A 300 9.69 12.38 -3.93
N ALA A 301 9.97 12.68 -2.65
CA ALA A 301 9.01 13.38 -1.77
C ALA A 301 8.71 14.79 -2.29
N LYS A 302 9.71 15.54 -2.74
CA LYS A 302 9.54 16.86 -3.36
C LYS A 302 8.65 16.78 -4.60
N LEU A 303 8.96 15.85 -5.52
CA LEU A 303 8.18 15.63 -6.74
C LEU A 303 6.72 15.26 -6.43
N CYS A 304 6.49 14.51 -5.36
CA CYS A 304 5.13 14.18 -4.93
C CYS A 304 4.37 15.39 -4.36
N LEU A 305 5.02 16.23 -3.53
CA LEU A 305 4.40 17.46 -3.03
C LEU A 305 4.08 18.44 -4.17
N PHE A 306 4.98 18.59 -5.14
CA PHE A 306 4.76 19.44 -6.33
C PHE A 306 3.63 18.93 -7.22
N ARG A 307 3.45 17.61 -7.34
CA ARG A 307 2.31 17.05 -8.06
C ARG A 307 0.98 17.53 -7.52
N TRP A 308 0.80 17.50 -6.21
CA TRP A 308 -0.45 17.98 -5.61
C TRP A 308 -0.59 19.50 -5.73
N LEU A 309 0.53 20.23 -5.80
CA LEU A 309 0.53 21.69 -6.00
C LEU A 309 -0.13 22.12 -7.32
N GLU A 310 -0.02 21.31 -8.38
CA GLU A 310 -0.65 21.55 -9.68
C GLU A 310 -2.18 21.63 -9.58
N TYR A 311 -2.76 20.99 -8.57
CA TYR A 311 -4.20 20.94 -8.31
C TYR A 311 -4.62 21.81 -7.12
N PHE A 312 -3.74 22.68 -6.60
CA PHE A 312 -4.08 23.53 -5.47
C PHE A 312 -4.97 24.71 -5.92
N SER A 313 -6.21 24.74 -5.42
CA SER A 313 -7.17 25.81 -5.65
C SER A 313 -7.31 26.73 -4.43
N ASP A 314 -8.08 27.82 -4.54
CA ASP A 314 -8.43 28.66 -3.39
C ASP A 314 -9.20 27.88 -2.29
N ARG A 315 -9.84 26.77 -2.66
CA ARG A 315 -10.54 25.84 -1.75
C ARG A 315 -9.63 24.74 -1.20
N GLY A 316 -8.32 24.82 -1.46
CA GLY A 316 -7.35 23.81 -1.06
C GLY A 316 -7.13 22.73 -2.12
N LEU A 317 -6.69 21.56 -1.66
CA LEU A 317 -6.37 20.38 -2.47
C LEU A 317 -7.58 19.46 -2.65
N PRO A 318 -7.66 18.74 -3.78
CA PRO A 318 -8.72 17.77 -4.03
C PRO A 318 -8.61 16.52 -3.14
N TYR A 319 -9.74 15.84 -2.96
CA TYR A 319 -9.84 14.51 -2.35
C TYR A 319 -9.20 13.44 -3.24
N GLU A 320 -9.52 13.45 -4.53
CA GLU A 320 -9.04 12.46 -5.52
C GLU A 320 -8.62 13.20 -6.81
N ILE A 321 -7.49 12.79 -7.39
CA ILE A 321 -6.99 13.31 -8.68
C ILE A 321 -6.94 12.23 -9.77
N ASP A 322 -7.43 11.03 -9.45
CA ASP A 322 -7.55 9.92 -10.39
C ASP A 322 -8.82 10.09 -11.25
N GLY A 323 -8.66 10.50 -12.50
CA GLY A 323 -9.77 10.70 -13.45
C GLY A 323 -9.56 11.88 -14.42
N GLN A 324 -10.59 12.22 -15.20
CA GLN A 324 -10.52 13.37 -16.11
C GLN A 324 -10.49 14.72 -15.36
N ASN A 325 -11.16 14.80 -14.20
CA ASN A 325 -11.24 16.00 -13.39
C ASN A 325 -10.98 15.68 -11.91
N PRO A 326 -10.23 16.53 -11.18
CA PRO A 326 -10.03 16.38 -9.74
C PRO A 326 -11.34 16.57 -8.96
N ILE A 327 -11.55 15.77 -7.92
CA ILE A 327 -12.72 15.81 -7.05
C ILE A 327 -12.35 16.58 -5.78
N TYR A 328 -12.96 17.74 -5.54
CA TYR A 328 -12.78 18.52 -4.31
C TYR A 328 -13.89 18.18 -3.31
N GLN A 329 -13.51 17.58 -2.18
CA GLN A 329 -14.44 17.15 -1.14
C GLN A 329 -13.77 17.21 0.23
N GLY A 330 -14.45 17.81 1.20
CA GLY A 330 -13.96 17.97 2.57
C GLY A 330 -12.65 18.75 2.68
N GLU A 331 -12.12 18.83 3.90
CA GLU A 331 -10.91 19.59 4.22
C GLU A 331 -9.67 18.70 4.47
N GLU A 332 -9.87 17.38 4.58
CA GLU A 332 -8.84 16.44 5.02
C GLU A 332 -7.59 16.46 4.13
N SER A 333 -7.72 16.53 2.81
CA SER A 333 -6.57 16.52 1.90
C SER A 333 -5.59 17.66 2.18
N THR A 334 -6.08 18.89 2.28
CA THR A 334 -5.23 20.07 2.52
C THR A 334 -4.63 20.05 3.92
N LEU A 335 -5.39 19.58 4.90
CA LEU A 335 -4.93 19.47 6.28
C LEU A 335 -3.86 18.38 6.46
N TRP A 336 -4.02 17.23 5.80
CA TRP A 336 -3.00 16.19 5.76
C TRP A 336 -1.78 16.61 4.94
N PHE A 337 -1.94 17.40 3.88
CA PHE A 337 -0.82 18.01 3.15
C PHE A 337 0.06 18.84 4.09
N ALA A 338 -0.53 19.64 4.97
CA ALA A 338 0.24 20.39 5.97
C ALA A 338 0.98 19.49 6.95
N TYR A 339 0.40 18.35 7.36
CA TYR A 339 1.13 17.34 8.12
C TYR A 339 2.35 16.82 7.34
N ALA A 340 2.16 16.41 6.08
CA ALA A 340 3.24 15.90 5.23
C ALA A 340 4.34 16.95 5.00
N LEU A 341 3.98 18.21 4.73
CA LEU A 341 4.93 19.32 4.59
C LEU A 341 5.67 19.60 5.90
N THR A 342 4.99 19.56 7.05
CA THR A 342 5.65 19.70 8.36
C THR A 342 6.69 18.60 8.58
N LYS A 343 6.33 17.34 8.26
CA LYS A 343 7.25 16.20 8.34
C LYS A 343 8.42 16.36 7.37
N PHE A 344 8.18 16.87 6.16
CA PHE A 344 9.22 17.16 5.18
C PHE A 344 10.22 18.19 5.72
N LEU A 345 9.73 19.32 6.22
CA LEU A 345 10.56 20.39 6.78
C LEU A 345 11.34 19.95 8.03
N ALA A 346 10.76 19.08 8.86
CA ALA A 346 11.47 18.48 9.99
C ALA A 346 12.73 17.70 9.56
N TYR A 347 12.74 17.10 8.37
CA TYR A 347 13.92 16.38 7.85
C TYR A 347 14.88 17.27 7.06
N THR A 348 14.38 18.26 6.33
CA THR A 348 15.15 18.98 5.31
C THR A 348 15.43 20.43 5.66
N ASN A 349 14.54 21.08 6.41
CA ASN A 349 14.48 22.52 6.61
C ASN A 349 14.54 23.32 5.29
N ASP A 350 13.96 22.76 4.22
CA ASP A 350 13.97 23.38 2.89
C ASP A 350 12.98 24.54 2.82
N LEU A 351 13.44 25.72 3.25
CA LEU A 351 12.63 26.94 3.29
C LEU A 351 12.30 27.48 1.89
N ASN A 352 13.13 27.20 0.87
CA ASN A 352 12.85 27.61 -0.50
C ASN A 352 11.60 26.91 -1.01
N LEU A 353 11.53 25.59 -0.80
CA LEU A 353 10.34 24.82 -1.10
C LEU A 353 9.15 25.35 -0.30
N ALA A 354 9.33 25.61 1.00
CA ALA A 354 8.26 26.12 1.85
C ALA A 354 7.69 27.47 1.40
N GLU A 355 8.54 28.36 0.87
CA GLU A 355 8.15 29.68 0.34
C GLU A 355 7.18 29.56 -0.85
N GLU A 356 7.27 28.50 -1.66
CA GLU A 356 6.33 28.24 -2.76
C GLU A 356 4.95 27.81 -2.26
N PHE A 357 4.89 27.01 -1.19
CA PHE A 357 3.63 26.50 -0.63
C PHE A 357 2.95 27.49 0.32
N PHE A 358 3.73 28.32 1.02
CA PHE A 358 3.24 29.19 2.09
C PHE A 358 2.11 30.14 1.66
N PRO A 359 2.19 30.87 0.52
CA PRO A 359 1.11 31.74 0.08
C PRO A 359 -0.21 31.00 -0.17
N LYS A 360 -0.16 29.81 -0.76
CA LYS A 360 -1.34 28.98 -1.08
C LYS A 360 -2.02 28.47 0.18
N LEU A 361 -1.25 27.98 1.15
CA LEU A 361 -1.77 27.59 2.46
C LEU A 361 -2.41 28.77 3.20
N ARG A 362 -1.81 29.96 3.11
CA ARG A 362 -2.37 31.18 3.70
C ARG A 362 -3.70 31.57 3.06
N THR A 363 -3.81 31.48 1.73
CA THR A 363 -5.06 31.71 0.99
C THR A 363 -6.15 30.73 1.43
N TYR A 364 -5.83 29.43 1.51
CA TYR A 364 -6.77 28.41 1.97
C TYR A 364 -7.26 28.65 3.41
N VAL A 365 -6.35 29.01 4.33
CA VAL A 365 -6.73 29.33 5.71
C VAL A 365 -7.64 30.55 5.78
N ASN A 366 -7.37 31.61 5.00
CA ASN A 366 -8.26 32.76 4.91
C ASN A 366 -9.64 32.37 4.36
N TYR A 367 -9.68 31.53 3.32
CA TYR A 367 -10.92 30.98 2.79
C TYR A 367 -11.74 30.24 3.85
N LEU A 368 -11.12 29.39 4.68
CA LEU A 368 -11.82 28.70 5.77
C LEU A 368 -12.39 29.68 6.81
N LEU A 369 -11.62 30.69 7.19
CA LEU A 369 -12.04 31.71 8.15
C LEU A 369 -13.22 32.55 7.62
N GLU A 370 -13.26 32.82 6.32
CA GLU A 370 -14.32 33.61 5.67
C GLU A 370 -15.58 32.78 5.32
N SER A 371 -15.41 31.49 5.03
CA SER A 371 -16.48 30.59 4.56
C SER A 371 -17.43 30.08 5.64
N LYS A 372 -17.33 30.59 6.88
CA LYS A 372 -18.06 30.13 8.07
C LYS A 372 -17.84 28.65 8.44
N LYS A 373 -16.84 27.99 7.82
CA LYS A 373 -16.42 26.64 8.24
C LYS A 373 -15.68 26.63 9.57
N VAL A 374 -15.19 27.78 10.01
CA VAL A 374 -14.62 27.98 11.35
C VAL A 374 -15.65 28.68 12.23
N ASP A 375 -16.05 28.04 13.32
CA ASP A 375 -16.96 28.61 14.31
C ASP A 375 -16.27 29.69 15.16
N LYS A 376 -17.04 30.47 15.91
CA LYS A 376 -16.56 31.59 16.73
C LYS A 376 -15.52 31.19 17.78
N ASP A 377 -15.51 29.91 18.17
CA ASP A 377 -14.55 29.34 19.11
C ASP A 377 -13.23 28.88 18.46
N GLY A 378 -13.10 29.06 17.15
CA GLY A 378 -11.90 28.77 16.36
C GLY A 378 -11.85 27.35 15.77
N LEU A 379 -12.83 26.51 16.07
CA LEU A 379 -12.88 25.12 15.61
C LEU A 379 -13.57 24.99 14.25
N ILE A 380 -13.08 24.09 13.41
CA ILE A 380 -13.72 23.71 12.15
C ILE A 380 -14.97 22.87 12.43
N VAL A 381 -16.05 23.20 11.71
CA VAL A 381 -17.31 22.48 11.66
C VAL A 381 -17.45 21.82 10.29
N GLU A 382 -17.80 20.53 10.29
CA GLU A 382 -18.11 19.77 9.07
C GLU A 382 -19.54 19.24 9.13
N ASP A 383 -20.38 19.74 8.23
CA ASP A 383 -21.82 19.44 8.23
C ASP A 383 -22.18 18.21 7.39
N ASP A 384 -21.35 17.82 6.41
CA ASP A 384 -21.60 16.64 5.58
C ASP A 384 -20.84 15.42 6.14
N PRO A 385 -21.55 14.37 6.59
CA PRO A 385 -20.90 13.16 7.09
C PRO A 385 -20.06 12.41 6.06
N ALA A 386 -20.10 12.77 4.77
CA ALA A 386 -19.22 12.25 3.74
C ALA A 386 -17.81 12.85 3.78
N ASN A 387 -17.62 14.01 4.42
CA ASN A 387 -16.38 14.79 4.38
C ASN A 387 -15.40 14.40 5.50
N ASN A 388 -15.22 13.11 5.73
CA ASN A 388 -14.22 12.58 6.65
C ASN A 388 -13.83 11.15 6.26
N TRP A 389 -12.72 10.66 6.77
CA TRP A 389 -12.19 9.35 6.38
C TRP A 389 -13.07 8.14 6.74
N MET A 390 -14.04 8.31 7.64
CA MET A 390 -15.03 7.29 8.01
C MET A 390 -16.41 7.54 7.37
N GLY A 391 -16.51 8.50 6.44
CA GLY A 391 -17.74 9.00 5.83
C GLY A 391 -18.36 8.09 4.78
N ILE A 392 -18.45 6.79 5.06
CA ILE A 392 -18.96 5.79 4.12
C ILE A 392 -20.48 5.70 4.18
N ARG A 393 -21.11 5.91 3.02
CA ARG A 393 -22.55 5.69 2.81
C ARG A 393 -22.85 4.22 2.54
N LEU A 394 -23.94 3.75 3.13
CA LEU A 394 -24.56 2.47 2.86
C LEU A 394 -26.02 2.74 2.48
N LYS A 395 -26.32 2.66 1.19
CA LYS A 395 -27.60 3.12 0.63
C LYS A 395 -27.84 4.60 0.99
N ASP A 396 -28.91 4.91 1.70
CA ASP A 396 -29.31 6.28 2.05
C ASP A 396 -28.79 6.74 3.44
N GLU A 397 -28.03 5.90 4.15
CA GLU A 397 -27.53 6.20 5.50
C GLU A 397 -26.00 6.15 5.58
N PHE A 398 -25.42 6.92 6.50
CA PHE A 398 -23.99 6.82 6.82
C PHE A 398 -23.73 5.72 7.85
N ILE A 399 -22.67 4.94 7.66
CA ILE A 399 -22.28 3.90 8.63
C ILE A 399 -21.82 4.54 9.94
N VAL A 400 -21.08 5.63 9.86
CA VAL A 400 -20.72 6.48 10.99
C VAL A 400 -21.11 7.91 10.63
N GLU A 401 -22.09 8.46 11.34
CA GLU A 401 -22.59 9.81 11.11
C GLU A 401 -21.72 10.82 11.87
N ARG A 402 -20.52 11.10 11.35
CA ARG A 402 -19.59 12.09 11.91
C ARG A 402 -19.88 13.45 11.30
N LYS A 403 -20.41 14.39 12.09
CA LYS A 403 -20.66 15.79 11.70
C LYS A 403 -20.44 16.72 12.90
N GLY A 404 -20.50 18.02 12.68
CA GLY A 404 -20.19 19.03 13.67
C GLY A 404 -18.68 19.21 13.79
N LYS A 405 -18.18 19.38 15.01
CA LYS A 405 -16.73 19.50 15.25
C LYS A 405 -16.14 18.10 15.41
N LEU A 406 -15.23 17.71 14.53
CA LEU A 406 -14.55 16.41 14.57
C LEU A 406 -13.19 16.53 15.28
N VAL A 407 -12.85 15.58 16.16
CA VAL A 407 -11.63 15.64 16.99
C VAL A 407 -10.33 15.57 16.17
N ASP A 408 -10.29 14.71 15.16
CA ASP A 408 -9.18 14.54 14.21
C ASP A 408 -9.03 15.74 13.27
N LEU A 409 -10.14 16.21 12.69
CA LEU A 409 -10.12 17.36 11.78
C LEU A 409 -9.61 18.61 12.48
N ASN A 410 -10.06 18.84 13.72
CA ASN A 410 -9.61 19.98 14.52
C ASN A 410 -8.18 19.82 15.05
N ALA A 411 -7.70 18.60 15.24
CA ALA A 411 -6.29 18.35 15.52
C ALA A 411 -5.40 18.68 14.32
N LEU A 412 -5.81 18.28 13.11
CA LEU A 412 -5.09 18.62 11.88
C LEU A 412 -5.17 20.13 11.59
N TRP A 413 -6.30 20.78 11.88
CA TRP A 413 -6.44 22.23 11.81
C TRP A 413 -5.46 22.96 12.73
N TYR A 414 -5.37 22.53 13.99
CA TYR A 414 -4.39 23.05 14.93
C TYR A 414 -2.96 22.90 14.40
N ASN A 415 -2.64 21.74 13.80
CA ASN A 415 -1.34 21.49 13.18
C ASN A 415 -1.08 22.41 11.97
N MET A 416 -2.07 22.66 11.11
CA MET A 416 -1.98 23.59 9.97
C MET A 416 -1.67 25.03 10.43
N ILE A 417 -2.43 25.55 11.41
CA ILE A 417 -2.19 26.91 11.92
C ILE A 417 -0.82 27.01 12.60
N SER A 418 -0.39 25.95 13.30
CA SER A 418 0.93 25.91 13.93
C SER A 418 2.05 25.93 12.89
N LEU A 419 1.91 25.18 11.79
CA LEU A 419 2.84 25.23 10.65
C LEU A 419 2.91 26.64 10.07
N LEU A 420 1.77 27.30 9.84
CA LEU A 420 1.76 28.68 9.31
C LEU A 420 2.40 29.68 10.26
N SER A 421 2.24 29.52 11.57
CA SER A 421 2.95 30.32 12.58
C SER A 421 4.46 30.15 12.43
N ARG A 422 4.96 28.90 12.42
CA ARG A 422 6.39 28.60 12.27
C ARG A 422 6.96 29.08 10.94
N LEU A 423 6.22 28.93 9.84
CA LEU A 423 6.64 29.43 8.53
C LEU A 423 6.69 30.96 8.51
N SER A 424 5.72 31.62 9.14
CA SER A 424 5.69 33.08 9.21
C SER A 424 6.89 33.61 10.01
N ASP A 425 7.23 32.97 11.14
CA ASP A 425 8.46 33.27 11.89
C ASP A 425 9.72 33.04 11.02
N ALA A 426 9.84 31.86 10.39
CA ALA A 426 11.01 31.50 9.59
C ALA A 426 11.20 32.40 8.36
N LEU A 427 10.11 32.87 7.75
CA LEU A 427 10.11 33.74 6.57
C LEU A 427 10.03 35.25 6.94
N ASN A 428 10.07 35.59 8.23
CA ASN A 428 9.93 36.97 8.73
C ASN A 428 8.66 37.69 8.25
N VAL A 429 7.55 36.97 8.13
CA VAL A 429 6.24 37.50 7.74
C VAL A 429 5.41 37.77 9.00
N ARG A 430 4.89 38.99 9.14
CA ARG A 430 4.04 39.34 10.28
C ARG A 430 2.72 38.56 10.25
N HIS A 431 2.35 37.96 11.38
CA HIS A 431 1.12 37.17 11.54
C HIS A 431 0.47 37.40 12.91
N SER A 432 -0.71 36.79 13.11
CA SER A 432 -1.46 36.82 14.38
C SER A 432 -1.93 35.42 14.82
N TYR A 433 -1.29 34.37 14.29
CA TYR A 433 -1.66 32.97 14.51
C TYR A 433 -1.59 32.54 15.98
N ASP A 434 -0.70 33.10 16.81
CA ASP A 434 -0.56 32.71 18.22
C ASP A 434 -1.83 32.91 19.05
N LYS A 435 -2.57 34.01 18.78
CA LYS A 435 -3.85 34.28 19.43
C LYS A 435 -4.91 33.26 19.00
N LEU A 436 -4.94 32.93 17.71
CA LEU A 436 -5.84 31.92 17.16
C LEU A 436 -5.53 30.53 17.75
N LEU A 437 -4.25 30.15 17.81
CA LEU A 437 -3.80 28.88 18.38
C LEU A 437 -4.19 28.73 19.86
N SER A 438 -4.03 29.79 20.64
CA SER A 438 -4.42 29.78 22.06
C SER A 438 -5.93 29.55 22.20
N GLY A 439 -6.74 30.25 21.41
CA GLY A 439 -8.20 30.05 21.38
C GLY A 439 -8.62 28.65 20.92
N ILE A 440 -8.01 28.13 19.85
CA ILE A 440 -8.27 26.77 19.36
C ILE A 440 -7.94 25.75 20.46
N ARG A 441 -6.79 25.87 21.14
CA ARG A 441 -6.37 24.94 22.19
C ARG A 441 -7.38 24.87 23.33
N GLU A 442 -7.80 26.03 23.85
CA GLU A 442 -8.79 26.09 24.93
C GLU A 442 -10.14 25.53 24.50
N SER A 443 -10.62 25.90 23.31
CA SER A 443 -11.88 25.40 22.77
C SER A 443 -11.84 23.89 22.49
N PHE A 444 -10.72 23.38 21.98
CA PHE A 444 -10.51 21.96 21.71
C PHE A 444 -10.68 21.13 22.99
N LEU A 445 -9.95 21.49 24.05
CA LEU A 445 -10.02 20.81 25.34
C LEU A 445 -11.43 20.87 25.93
N ARG A 446 -12.06 22.06 25.94
CA ARG A 446 -13.42 22.24 26.45
C ARG A 446 -14.46 21.41 25.68
N THR A 447 -14.28 21.25 24.38
CA THR A 447 -15.26 20.58 23.49
C THR A 447 -15.16 19.06 23.58
N PHE A 448 -13.94 18.53 23.51
CA PHE A 448 -13.69 17.11 23.28
C PHE A 448 -13.31 16.33 24.53
N TRP A 449 -12.67 16.94 25.54
CA TRP A 449 -12.15 16.18 26.68
C TRP A 449 -13.29 15.71 27.60
N LEU A 450 -13.31 14.41 27.90
CA LEU A 450 -14.20 13.81 28.90
C LEU A 450 -13.39 13.45 30.14
N GLU A 451 -13.34 14.36 31.12
CA GLU A 451 -12.53 14.22 32.34
C GLU A 451 -12.82 12.90 33.08
N GLU A 452 -14.09 12.56 33.26
CA GLU A 452 -14.51 11.35 34.00
C GLU A 452 -14.15 10.05 33.26
N GLU A 453 -14.18 10.08 31.92
CA GLU A 453 -13.91 8.91 31.08
C GLU A 453 -12.42 8.77 30.73
N GLY A 454 -11.66 9.87 30.82
CA GLY A 454 -10.25 9.94 30.52
C GLY A 454 -9.90 9.80 29.03
N TYR A 455 -10.79 10.20 28.12
CA TYR A 455 -10.54 10.19 26.68
C TYR A 455 -11.26 11.35 25.97
N PHE A 456 -10.95 11.58 24.69
CA PHE A 456 -11.62 12.61 23.89
C PHE A 456 -12.82 12.04 23.12
N LYS A 457 -13.93 12.78 23.12
CA LYS A 457 -15.08 12.52 22.24
C LYS A 457 -14.64 12.46 20.77
N ASP A 458 -15.36 11.68 19.97
CA ASP A 458 -15.11 11.61 18.53
C ASP A 458 -15.57 12.87 17.79
N THR A 459 -16.71 13.41 18.24
CA THR A 459 -17.26 14.70 17.79
C THR A 459 -17.72 15.54 18.99
N ASP A 460 -18.10 16.80 18.79
CA ASP A 460 -18.69 17.65 19.84
C ASP A 460 -19.91 17.01 20.53
N GLU A 461 -20.74 16.29 19.76
CA GLU A 461 -21.91 15.54 20.24
C GLU A 461 -21.64 14.05 20.52
N GLY A 462 -20.72 13.43 19.77
CA GLY A 462 -20.46 11.99 19.78
C GLY A 462 -19.41 11.56 20.81
N LYS A 463 -19.85 10.98 21.93
CA LYS A 463 -18.98 10.51 23.04
C LYS A 463 -18.39 9.11 22.85
N GLU A 464 -18.55 8.51 21.66
CA GLU A 464 -18.07 7.16 21.38
C GLU A 464 -16.53 7.08 21.50
N LEU A 465 -16.01 6.03 22.14
CA LEU A 465 -14.56 5.81 22.23
C LEU A 465 -14.03 5.29 20.88
N ARG A 466 -13.41 6.20 20.12
CA ARG A 466 -12.86 5.97 18.77
C ARG A 466 -11.39 6.35 18.68
N PRO A 467 -10.66 5.85 17.66
CA PRO A 467 -9.21 6.03 17.59
C PRO A 467 -8.81 7.41 17.04
N ASN A 468 -9.73 8.18 16.47
CA ASN A 468 -9.46 9.49 15.84
C ASN A 468 -8.73 10.47 16.77
N GLN A 469 -9.01 10.40 18.08
CA GLN A 469 -8.32 11.20 19.10
C GLN A 469 -6.80 10.97 19.16
N VAL A 470 -6.27 9.86 18.63
CA VAL A 470 -4.82 9.61 18.57
C VAL A 470 -4.10 10.67 17.72
N LEU A 471 -4.80 11.26 16.74
CA LEU A 471 -4.27 12.31 15.89
C LEU A 471 -4.03 13.61 16.68
N ALA A 472 -4.91 13.93 17.62
CA ALA A 472 -4.72 15.07 18.53
C ALA A 472 -3.43 14.97 19.36
N MET A 473 -2.93 13.74 19.58
CA MET A 473 -1.74 13.48 20.38
C MET A 473 -0.47 13.23 19.56
N SER A 474 -0.59 12.74 18.32
CA SER A 474 0.55 12.27 17.53
C SER A 474 1.10 13.27 16.52
N LEU A 475 0.30 14.24 16.09
CA LEU A 475 0.71 15.23 15.10
C LEU A 475 1.91 16.08 15.59
N PRO A 476 2.73 16.63 14.69
CA PRO A 476 3.89 17.44 15.04
C PRO A 476 3.57 18.52 16.08
N PHE A 477 2.49 19.26 15.90
CA PHE A 477 1.96 20.21 16.88
C PHE A 477 0.68 19.68 17.51
N THR A 478 0.50 19.89 18.83
CA THR A 478 -0.62 19.29 19.58
C THR A 478 -1.33 20.29 20.50
N PRO A 479 -2.67 20.28 20.55
CA PRO A 479 -3.41 21.04 21.54
C PRO A 479 -3.46 20.34 22.91
N VAL A 480 -2.94 19.12 23.04
CA VAL A 480 -3.14 18.25 24.22
C VAL A 480 -2.00 18.43 25.24
N PRO A 481 -2.30 18.81 26.49
CA PRO A 481 -1.34 18.85 27.59
C PRO A 481 -0.79 17.46 27.96
N LYS A 482 0.40 17.42 28.60
CA LYS A 482 1.12 16.17 28.94
C LYS A 482 0.34 15.23 29.85
N ASP A 483 -0.30 15.77 30.87
CA ASP A 483 -1.12 15.08 31.86
C ASP A 483 -2.38 14.47 31.22
N ILE A 484 -3.14 15.26 30.46
CA ILE A 484 -4.32 14.78 29.72
C ILE A 484 -3.93 13.71 28.69
N GLY A 485 -2.89 13.97 27.89
CA GLY A 485 -2.44 13.03 26.86
C GLY A 485 -1.96 11.70 27.44
N ARG A 486 -1.34 11.71 28.65
CA ARG A 486 -0.96 10.49 29.38
C ARG A 486 -2.16 9.64 29.78
N ILE A 487 -3.28 10.26 30.15
CA ILE A 487 -4.51 9.54 30.50
C ILE A 487 -5.14 8.97 29.22
N ALA A 488 -5.33 9.82 28.20
CA ALA A 488 -5.97 9.46 26.94
C ALA A 488 -5.24 8.30 26.23
N ILE A 489 -3.91 8.34 26.13
CA ILE A 489 -3.14 7.29 25.44
C ILE A 489 -3.23 5.94 26.16
N ASN A 490 -3.30 5.92 27.49
CA ASN A 490 -3.50 4.68 28.25
C ASN A 490 -4.91 4.10 27.97
N ASN A 491 -5.94 4.96 27.83
CA ASN A 491 -7.28 4.50 27.46
C ASN A 491 -7.34 3.94 26.02
N ILE A 492 -6.67 4.59 25.05
CA ILE A 492 -6.54 4.04 23.69
C ILE A 492 -5.83 2.69 23.72
N TRP A 493 -4.72 2.59 24.45
CA TRP A 493 -3.99 1.33 24.59
C TRP A 493 -4.86 0.23 25.20
N LYS A 494 -5.61 0.55 26.25
CA LYS A 494 -6.45 -0.42 26.96
C LYS A 494 -7.63 -0.92 26.11
N HIS A 495 -8.24 -0.06 25.30
CA HIS A 495 -9.54 -0.33 24.68
C HIS A 495 -9.50 -0.52 23.16
N LEU A 496 -8.59 0.17 22.46
CA LEU A 496 -8.57 0.23 21.00
C LEU A 496 -7.39 -0.50 20.37
N TYR A 497 -6.27 -0.63 21.07
CA TYR A 497 -5.11 -1.34 20.55
C TYR A 497 -5.42 -2.82 20.24
N THR A 498 -4.94 -3.27 19.08
CA THR A 498 -4.84 -4.67 18.67
C THR A 498 -3.43 -4.93 18.11
N THR A 499 -3.13 -6.20 17.83
CA THR A 499 -1.85 -6.62 17.24
C THR A 499 -1.49 -5.85 15.97
N TYR A 500 -2.47 -5.56 15.10
CA TYR A 500 -2.22 -5.01 13.77
C TYR A 500 -2.92 -3.66 13.51
N GLY A 501 -3.57 -3.05 14.50
CA GLY A 501 -4.22 -1.75 14.29
C GLY A 501 -4.83 -1.14 15.54
N LEU A 502 -5.44 0.04 15.38
CA LEU A 502 -6.42 0.54 16.35
C LEU A 502 -7.83 0.24 15.86
N ARG A 503 -8.67 -0.33 16.73
CA ARG A 503 -10.10 -0.53 16.47
C ARG A 503 -10.78 0.80 16.17
N THR A 504 -11.63 0.80 15.15
CA THR A 504 -12.45 1.97 14.77
C THR A 504 -13.55 2.34 15.77
N LEU A 505 -13.87 1.43 16.70
CA LEU A 505 -14.81 1.62 17.78
C LEU A 505 -14.45 0.69 18.95
N SER A 506 -14.62 1.16 20.19
CA SER A 506 -14.35 0.35 21.39
C SER A 506 -15.27 -0.87 21.48
N PRO A 507 -14.77 -2.04 21.95
CA PRO A 507 -15.58 -3.25 22.16
C PRO A 507 -16.75 -3.10 23.15
N PHE A 508 -16.74 -2.05 23.99
CA PHE A 508 -17.80 -1.79 24.97
C PHE A 508 -18.96 -0.96 24.38
N GLU A 509 -18.81 -0.47 23.16
CA GLU A 509 -19.83 0.33 22.47
C GLU A 509 -20.89 -0.58 21.85
N LYS A 510 -22.16 -0.17 21.97
CA LYS A 510 -23.30 -0.98 21.52
C LYS A 510 -23.24 -1.41 20.04
N LYS A 511 -22.60 -0.60 19.20
CA LYS A 511 -22.51 -0.84 17.74
C LYS A 511 -21.26 -1.62 17.33
N TYR A 512 -20.45 -2.10 18.27
CA TYR A 512 -19.18 -2.77 17.98
C TYR A 512 -19.35 -4.01 17.09
N LYS A 513 -18.50 -4.08 16.06
CA LYS A 513 -18.38 -5.19 15.10
C LYS A 513 -16.90 -5.37 14.75
N GLY A 514 -16.27 -6.33 15.43
CA GLY A 514 -14.83 -6.55 15.33
C GLY A 514 -14.36 -7.46 14.20
N ARG A 515 -15.25 -8.10 13.44
CA ARG A 515 -14.86 -9.05 12.39
C ARG A 515 -15.57 -8.83 11.07
N GLU A 516 -14.88 -9.08 9.97
CA GLU A 516 -15.45 -9.07 8.62
C GLU A 516 -16.24 -10.37 8.33
N GLU A 517 -17.37 -10.53 9.02
CA GLU A 517 -18.23 -11.71 8.89
C GLU A 517 -19.66 -11.32 8.46
N GLY A 518 -20.34 -12.26 7.77
CA GLY A 518 -21.74 -12.12 7.37
C GLY A 518 -21.93 -11.61 5.94
N ASP A 519 -23.06 -10.96 5.67
CA ASP A 519 -23.35 -10.36 4.37
C ASP A 519 -22.49 -9.11 4.09
N GLU A 520 -22.46 -8.64 2.83
CA GLU A 520 -21.65 -7.47 2.42
C GLU A 520 -21.96 -6.20 3.23
N THR A 521 -23.20 -6.03 3.69
CA THR A 521 -23.58 -4.90 4.54
C THR A 521 -22.98 -5.03 5.94
N GLN A 522 -22.97 -6.25 6.50
CA GLN A 522 -22.39 -6.54 7.81
C GLN A 522 -20.87 -6.38 7.78
N LYS A 523 -20.21 -6.90 6.74
CA LYS A 523 -18.77 -6.72 6.49
C LYS A 523 -18.40 -5.24 6.40
N LEU A 524 -19.10 -4.47 5.58
CA LEU A 524 -18.83 -3.05 5.43
C LEU A 524 -19.05 -2.28 6.75
N LYS A 525 -20.07 -2.64 7.54
CA LYS A 525 -20.28 -2.04 8.87
C LYS A 525 -19.14 -2.36 9.85
N ALA A 526 -18.57 -3.57 9.83
CA ALA A 526 -17.48 -3.96 10.71
C ALA A 526 -16.23 -3.09 10.51
N ARG A 527 -15.91 -2.78 9.24
CA ARG A 527 -14.77 -1.94 8.86
C ARG A 527 -14.68 -0.60 9.60
N TRP A 528 -15.84 -0.01 9.91
CA TRP A 528 -15.96 1.32 10.52
C TRP A 528 -16.53 1.31 11.95
N ARG A 529 -16.85 0.13 12.48
CA ARG A 529 -17.46 -0.05 13.79
C ARG A 529 -16.74 -1.11 14.64
N GLY A 530 -15.48 -1.43 14.35
CA GLY A 530 -14.71 -2.28 15.26
C GLY A 530 -13.48 -2.95 14.67
N MET A 531 -13.33 -3.03 13.35
CA MET A 531 -12.09 -3.48 12.73
C MET A 531 -10.93 -2.53 12.99
N ALA A 532 -9.70 -3.04 12.90
CA ALA A 532 -8.47 -2.38 13.29
C ALA A 532 -7.65 -1.90 12.09
N TRP A 533 -7.24 -0.64 12.09
CA TRP A 533 -6.48 -0.05 10.97
C TRP A 533 -5.00 0.13 11.34
N PRO A 534 -4.04 -0.41 10.55
CA PRO A 534 -2.61 -0.36 10.87
C PRO A 534 -2.00 1.04 10.81
N TRP A 535 -2.42 1.90 9.88
CA TRP A 535 -1.84 3.24 9.76
C TRP A 535 -2.01 4.08 11.04
N LEU A 536 -3.09 3.84 11.80
CA LEU A 536 -3.31 4.48 13.10
C LEU A 536 -2.30 4.02 14.17
N LEU A 537 -1.67 2.86 14.02
CA LEU A 537 -0.62 2.42 14.94
C LEU A 537 0.65 3.28 14.83
N GLY A 538 0.98 3.78 13.64
CA GLY A 538 2.12 4.69 13.52
C GLY A 538 1.90 5.95 14.35
N HIS A 539 0.71 6.55 14.24
CA HIS A 539 0.29 7.67 15.07
C HIS A 539 0.23 7.30 16.56
N PHE A 540 -0.29 6.11 16.90
CA PHE A 540 -0.27 5.61 18.28
C PHE A 540 1.14 5.52 18.84
N PHE A 541 2.12 5.02 18.10
CA PHE A 541 3.51 4.92 18.55
C PHE A 541 4.14 6.30 18.78
N SER A 542 3.88 7.27 17.89
CA SER A 542 4.34 8.65 18.10
C SER A 542 3.72 9.29 19.34
N ALA A 543 2.41 9.12 19.55
CA ALA A 543 1.72 9.60 20.75
C ALA A 543 2.24 8.88 22.02
N PHE A 544 2.42 7.56 21.94
CA PHE A 544 2.91 6.75 23.05
C PHE A 544 4.31 7.18 23.47
N ARG A 545 5.23 7.41 22.53
CA ARG A 545 6.56 7.93 22.83
C ARG A 545 6.52 9.34 23.44
N ARG A 546 5.59 10.19 22.99
CA ARG A 546 5.39 11.56 23.51
C ARG A 546 4.89 11.58 24.96
N TYR A 547 3.90 10.75 25.30
CA TYR A 547 3.18 10.83 26.59
C TYR A 547 3.55 9.73 27.60
N LEU A 548 4.17 8.63 27.14
CA LEU A 548 4.68 7.53 27.94
C LEU A 548 6.15 7.19 27.59
N PRO A 549 7.09 8.17 27.60
CA PRO A 549 8.47 7.92 27.23
C PRO A 549 9.15 6.82 28.04
N GLU A 550 8.78 6.66 29.31
CA GLU A 550 9.33 5.63 30.19
C GLU A 550 8.98 4.21 29.74
N LYS A 551 7.95 4.06 28.89
CA LYS A 551 7.50 2.79 28.32
C LYS A 551 7.96 2.60 26.87
N GLY A 552 8.86 3.44 26.35
CA GLY A 552 9.28 3.42 24.95
C GLY A 552 9.83 2.07 24.46
N HIS A 553 10.39 1.24 25.35
CA HIS A 553 10.87 -0.11 25.06
C HIS A 553 9.75 -1.08 24.62
N ILE A 554 8.49 -0.81 24.97
CA ILE A 554 7.34 -1.65 24.61
C ILE A 554 7.01 -1.53 23.12
N LEU A 555 7.36 -0.41 22.47
CA LEU A 555 7.01 -0.16 21.07
C LEU A 555 7.61 -1.20 20.13
N GLU A 556 8.82 -1.70 20.43
CA GLU A 556 9.43 -2.78 19.64
C GLU A 556 8.59 -4.05 19.73
N LEU A 557 8.14 -4.44 20.92
CA LEU A 557 7.27 -5.60 21.12
C LEU A 557 5.90 -5.46 20.43
N MET A 558 5.36 -4.24 20.40
CA MET A 558 4.11 -3.95 19.69
C MET A 558 4.27 -3.98 18.17
N TRP A 559 5.47 -3.71 17.66
CA TRP A 559 5.77 -3.67 16.23
C TRP A 559 6.14 -5.07 15.68
N MET A 560 6.85 -5.90 16.46
CA MET A 560 7.33 -7.22 16.04
C MET A 560 6.28 -8.15 15.38
N PRO A 561 4.98 -8.15 15.74
CA PRO A 561 3.99 -8.96 15.05
C PRO A 561 3.92 -8.72 13.54
N PHE A 562 4.27 -7.51 13.06
CA PHE A 562 4.33 -7.23 11.62
C PHE A 562 5.38 -8.09 10.89
N LEU A 563 6.40 -8.63 11.59
CA LEU A 563 7.33 -9.60 10.99
C LEU A 563 6.62 -10.86 10.50
N ALA A 564 5.66 -11.36 11.28
CA ALA A 564 4.86 -12.53 10.90
C ALA A 564 3.88 -12.17 9.79
N HIS A 565 3.20 -11.01 9.89
CA HIS A 565 2.32 -10.54 8.83
C HIS A 565 3.05 -10.37 7.50
N MET A 566 4.29 -9.87 7.48
CA MET A 566 5.05 -9.76 6.23
C MET A 566 5.40 -11.11 5.56
N GLU A 567 5.27 -12.22 6.27
CA GLU A 567 5.43 -13.58 5.73
C GLU A 567 4.10 -14.22 5.30
N GLU A 568 2.96 -13.57 5.57
CA GLU A 568 1.58 -14.05 5.35
C GLU A 568 0.79 -13.00 4.54
N GLY A 569 -0.23 -13.39 3.77
CA GLY A 569 -0.84 -12.43 2.84
C GLY A 569 0.20 -11.87 1.86
N CYS A 570 0.23 -10.55 1.61
CA CYS A 570 1.22 -9.94 0.72
C CYS A 570 2.62 -9.95 1.35
N ILE A 571 3.55 -10.69 0.75
CA ILE A 571 4.93 -10.76 1.22
C ILE A 571 5.56 -9.37 1.23
N GLY A 572 5.95 -8.89 2.41
CA GLY A 572 6.50 -7.56 2.62
C GLY A 572 5.49 -6.39 2.56
N GLY A 573 4.20 -6.67 2.41
CA GLY A 573 3.14 -5.67 2.37
C GLY A 573 2.28 -5.66 3.64
N ILE A 574 1.83 -4.47 4.04
CA ILE A 574 0.87 -4.32 5.14
C ILE A 574 -0.53 -4.10 4.56
N ALA A 575 -1.49 -4.91 5.02
CA ALA A 575 -2.88 -4.86 4.58
C ALA A 575 -3.58 -3.56 5.00
N GLU A 576 -4.70 -3.26 4.35
CA GLU A 576 -5.51 -2.06 4.62
C GLU A 576 -6.13 -2.05 6.01
N VAL A 577 -6.74 -3.17 6.39
CA VAL A 577 -7.50 -3.30 7.63
C VAL A 577 -7.44 -4.74 8.12
N PHE A 578 -7.53 -4.92 9.44
CA PHE A 578 -7.57 -6.22 10.09
C PHE A 578 -8.83 -6.36 10.91
N ASP A 579 -9.26 -7.58 11.19
CA ASP A 579 -10.24 -7.80 12.24
C ASP A 579 -9.78 -7.15 13.55
N GLY A 580 -10.68 -6.46 14.23
CA GLY A 580 -10.45 -5.88 15.55
C GLY A 580 -10.61 -6.88 16.70
N SER A 581 -11.20 -8.03 16.40
CA SER A 581 -11.28 -9.19 17.29
C SER A 581 -10.47 -10.35 16.71
N MET A 582 -9.97 -11.23 17.57
CA MET A 582 -9.29 -12.46 17.14
C MET A 582 -10.18 -13.22 16.13
N PRO A 583 -9.67 -13.74 15.00
CA PRO A 583 -8.27 -14.09 14.72
C PRO A 583 -7.36 -12.95 14.19
N TYR A 584 -7.86 -11.73 14.00
CA TYR A 584 -7.08 -10.62 13.40
C TYR A 584 -6.70 -10.90 11.93
N GLU A 585 -7.65 -11.38 11.13
CA GLU A 585 -7.42 -11.62 9.70
C GLU A 585 -7.21 -10.30 8.93
N PRO A 586 -6.34 -10.27 7.90
CA PRO A 586 -6.16 -9.12 7.03
C PRO A 586 -7.23 -9.03 5.94
N HIS A 587 -7.69 -7.83 5.62
CA HIS A 587 -8.72 -7.55 4.62
C HIS A 587 -8.42 -6.28 3.81
N GLY A 588 -9.26 -6.04 2.79
CA GLY A 588 -9.12 -4.91 1.88
C GLY A 588 -7.95 -5.06 0.92
N ASP A 589 -7.27 -3.95 0.66
CA ASP A 589 -6.03 -3.95 -0.11
C ASP A 589 -4.94 -4.77 0.58
N ILE A 590 -4.24 -5.60 -0.21
CA ILE A 590 -3.17 -6.47 0.28
C ILE A 590 -1.91 -5.69 0.64
N LEU A 591 -1.78 -4.50 0.03
CA LEU A 591 -0.75 -3.51 0.25
C LEU A 591 -1.43 -2.14 0.24
N TYR A 592 -1.52 -1.50 1.39
CA TYR A 592 -2.18 -0.20 1.56
C TYR A 592 -1.17 0.87 1.93
N ALA A 593 -1.12 1.98 1.18
CA ALA A 593 -0.07 2.97 1.29
C ALA A 593 0.03 3.64 2.67
N PRO A 594 -1.06 4.09 3.30
CA PRO A 594 -1.01 4.59 4.67
C PRO A 594 -0.45 3.58 5.66
N SER A 595 -0.88 2.32 5.59
CA SER A 595 -0.40 1.25 6.47
C SER A 595 1.10 0.99 6.26
N GLN A 596 1.52 0.84 5.00
CA GLN A 596 2.92 0.62 4.64
C GLN A 596 3.80 1.79 5.13
N GLY A 597 3.39 3.02 4.83
CA GLY A 597 4.11 4.23 5.22
C GLY A 597 4.23 4.38 6.73
N GLU A 598 3.13 4.34 7.46
CA GLU A 598 3.14 4.57 8.91
C GLU A 598 3.89 3.48 9.69
N ILE A 599 3.86 2.22 9.25
CA ILE A 599 4.63 1.14 9.87
C ILE A 599 6.14 1.30 9.63
N ILE A 600 6.56 1.75 8.44
CA ILE A 600 7.97 2.09 8.17
C ILE A 600 8.39 3.32 8.99
N ARG A 601 7.61 4.40 8.93
CA ARG A 601 7.89 5.67 9.61
C ARG A 601 8.07 5.45 11.11
N SER A 602 7.07 4.83 11.75
CA SER A 602 7.06 4.64 13.19
C SER A 602 8.14 3.67 13.66
N PHE A 603 8.55 2.70 12.85
CA PHE A 603 9.72 1.89 13.18
C PHE A 603 11.00 2.74 13.28
N ILE A 604 11.25 3.57 12.27
CA ILE A 604 12.45 4.41 12.21
C ILE A 604 12.41 5.48 13.31
N GLU A 605 11.32 6.25 13.38
CA GLU A 605 11.22 7.43 14.23
C GLU A 605 10.88 7.11 15.68
N ASP A 606 10.02 6.12 15.91
CA ASP A 606 9.39 5.88 17.20
C ASP A 606 9.82 4.56 17.85
N VAL A 607 10.21 3.52 17.12
CA VAL A 607 10.80 2.31 17.71
C VAL A 607 12.29 2.52 17.92
N LYS A 608 13.04 2.77 16.83
CA LYS A 608 14.49 3.01 16.87
C LYS A 608 14.86 4.40 17.37
N GLY A 609 13.91 5.34 17.41
CA GLY A 609 14.14 6.68 17.94
C GLY A 609 15.00 7.57 17.04
N ILE A 610 15.11 7.25 15.74
CA ILE A 610 15.90 8.04 14.78
C ILE A 610 15.07 9.26 14.38
N ARG A 611 15.38 10.42 14.96
CA ARG A 611 14.59 11.63 14.80
C ARG A 611 15.02 12.49 13.60
N PRO A 612 14.09 13.31 13.05
CA PRO A 612 14.43 14.31 12.04
C PRO A 612 15.43 15.35 12.57
N ASN A 613 16.33 15.82 11.70
CA ASN A 613 17.42 16.74 12.10
C ASN A 613 16.91 18.10 12.60
N TYR A 614 15.76 18.55 12.10
CA TYR A 614 15.18 19.86 12.39
C TYR A 614 13.85 19.75 13.15
N GLU A 615 13.61 18.62 13.83
CA GLU A 615 12.33 18.34 14.50
C GLU A 615 11.89 19.46 15.46
N LYS A 616 12.83 20.07 16.20
CA LYS A 616 12.53 21.14 17.17
C LYS A 616 12.00 22.42 16.54
N ALA A 617 12.33 22.69 15.27
CA ALA A 617 11.80 23.85 14.55
C ALA A 617 10.36 23.61 14.06
N TRP A 618 9.99 22.34 13.86
CA TRP A 618 8.78 21.94 13.14
C TRP A 618 7.87 21.02 13.96
N SER A 619 8.01 20.97 15.28
CA SER A 619 7.12 20.18 16.16
C SER A 619 7.17 20.66 17.61
N ASP A 620 6.15 20.27 18.38
CA ASP A 620 6.11 20.39 19.85
C ASP A 620 6.73 19.15 20.54
N SER A 621 7.48 18.34 19.79
CA SER A 621 8.11 17.13 20.33
C SER A 621 9.09 17.49 21.44
N PRO A 622 9.02 16.83 22.62
CA PRO A 622 9.97 17.08 23.69
C PRO A 622 11.35 16.44 23.47
N PHE A 623 11.57 15.75 22.34
CA PHE A 623 12.78 14.98 22.03
C PHE A 623 13.68 15.71 21.03
#